data_AF-A0A1E3WCC0-F1
#
_entry.id   AF-A0A1E3WCC0-F1
#
_cell.length_a   1.000
_cell.length_b   1.000
_cell.length_c   1.000
_cell.angle_alpha   90.00
_cell.angle_beta   90.00
_cell.angle_gamma   90.00
#
_symmetry.space_group_name_H-M   'P 1'
#
loop_
_entity.id
_entity.type
_entity.pdbx_description
1 polymer ?
#
loop_
_entity_poly.entity_id
_entity_poly.type
_entity_poly.pdbx_seq_one_letter_code
_entity_poly.pdbx_strand_id
1 'polypeptide(L)' 'MTSAKECRAKAREYRKLAETAVDPRTSFQWTRLAKAWEQSAVEAVAEEALAESVADLEKDDDNSRAKVVTP' A
#
# COMPACT_ATOMS: atom_id res chain seq x y z
N MET A 1 3.21 8.51 7.34
CA MET A 1 3.27 7.39 6.38
C MET A 1 2.24 7.66 5.32
N THR A 2 2.59 7.51 4.04
CA THR A 2 1.64 7.75 2.93
C THR A 2 0.77 6.51 2.78
N SER A 3 -0.51 6.63 3.09
CA SER A 3 -1.46 5.53 2.98
C SER A 3 -1.68 5.07 1.54
N ALA A 4 -2.15 3.84 1.35
CA ALA A 4 -2.52 3.32 0.03
C ALA A 4 -3.56 4.21 -0.69
N LYS A 5 -4.40 4.92 0.06
CA LYS A 5 -5.41 5.84 -0.47
C LYS A 5 -4.75 7.10 -1.04
N GLU A 6 -3.77 7.65 -0.35
CA GLU A 6 -3.01 8.83 -0.77
C GLU A 6 -2.14 8.52 -2.00
N CYS A 7 -1.46 7.37 -2.01
CA CYS A 7 -0.67 6.91 -3.15
C CYS A 7 -1.54 6.76 -4.42
N ARG A 8 -2.73 6.16 -4.31
CA ARG A 8 -3.70 6.06 -5.42
C ARG A 8 -4.23 7.42 -5.88
N ALA A 9 -4.46 8.36 -4.96
CA ALA A 9 -4.88 9.72 -5.30
C ALA A 9 -3.81 10.45 -6.12
N LYS A 10 -2.55 10.39 -5.66
CA LYS A 10 -1.40 10.97 -6.37
C LYS A 10 -1.16 10.33 -7.74
N ALA A 11 -1.23 9.00 -7.84
CA ALA A 11 -1.10 8.31 -9.12
C ALA A 11 -2.14 8.81 -10.15
N ARG A 12 -3.40 9.01 -9.73
CA ARG A 12 -4.46 9.55 -10.60
C ARG A 12 -4.20 11.00 -11.02
N GLU A 13 -3.71 11.84 -10.12
CA GLU A 13 -3.35 13.24 -10.41
C GLU A 13 -2.29 13.30 -11.52
N TYR A 14 -1.21 12.52 -11.39
CA TYR A 14 -0.14 12.48 -12.39
C TYR A 14 -0.57 11.87 -13.72
N ARG A 15 -1.49 10.89 -13.75
CA ARG A 15 -2.06 10.40 -15.02
C ARG A 15 -2.81 11.49 -15.77
N LYS A 16 -3.64 12.28 -15.08
CA LYS A 16 -4.35 13.41 -15.69
C LYS A 16 -3.36 14.43 -16.26
N LEU A 17 -2.31 14.75 -15.51
CA LEU A 17 -1.25 15.64 -15.99
C LEU A 17 -0.54 15.08 -17.24
N ALA A 18 -0.29 13.77 -17.29
CA ALA A 18 0.31 13.11 -18.46
C ALA A 18 -0.59 13.15 -19.70
N GLU A 19 -1.90 12.99 -19.53
CA GLU A 19 -2.91 13.05 -20.61
C GLU A 19 -3.05 14.47 -21.18
N THR A 20 -2.90 15.50 -20.34
CA THR A 20 -2.97 16.91 -20.77
C THR A 20 -1.63 17.48 -21.25
N ALA A 21 -0.54 16.74 -21.09
CA ALA A 21 0.78 17.21 -21.47
C ALA A 21 0.94 17.19 -22.99
N VAL A 22 1.16 18.38 -23.57
CA VAL A 22 1.40 18.56 -25.01
C VAL A 22 2.78 18.02 -25.40
N ASP A 23 3.78 18.19 -24.52
CA ASP A 23 5.13 17.71 -24.75
C ASP A 23 5.28 16.22 -24.36
N PRO A 24 5.82 15.36 -25.24
CA PRO A 24 5.93 13.92 -25.00
C PRO A 24 6.92 13.58 -23.88
N ARG A 25 7.95 14.39 -23.63
CA ARG A 25 8.89 14.16 -22.51
C ARG A 25 8.20 14.47 -21.19
N THR A 26 7.42 15.54 -21.12
CA THR A 26 6.61 15.87 -19.94
C THR A 26 5.53 14.81 -19.69
N SER A 27 4.82 14.35 -20.74
CA SER A 27 3.87 13.25 -20.62
C SER A 27 4.53 11.96 -20.08
N PHE A 28 5.73 11.63 -20.60
CA PHE A 28 6.51 10.50 -20.12
C PHE A 28 6.94 10.65 -18.65
N GLN A 29 7.39 11.84 -18.24
CA GLN A 29 7.77 12.13 -16.85
C GLN A 29 6.58 11.94 -15.89
N TRP A 30 5.42 12.50 -16.22
CA TRP A 30 4.21 12.34 -15.42
C TRP A 30 3.71 10.90 -15.38
N THR A 31 3.78 10.18 -16.49
CA THR A 31 3.43 8.76 -16.54
C THR A 31 4.35 7.91 -15.65
N ARG A 32 5.65 8.17 -15.66
CA ARG A 32 6.61 7.48 -14.81
C ARG A 32 6.34 7.73 -13.32
N LEU A 33 6.05 8.98 -12.95
CA LEU A 33 5.69 9.33 -11.58
C LEU A 33 4.39 8.64 -11.15
N ALA A 34 3.37 8.62 -12.01
CA ALA A 34 2.12 7.92 -11.72
C ALA A 34 2.32 6.43 -11.43
N LYS A 35 3.18 5.75 -12.19
CA LYS A 35 3.51 4.33 -11.98
C LYS A 35 4.24 4.08 -10.66
N ALA A 36 5.17 4.96 -10.28
CA ALA A 36 5.87 4.84 -9.00
C ALA A 36 4.89 4.94 -7.82
N TRP A 37 3.98 5.92 -7.87
CA TRP A 37 2.93 6.07 -6.85
C TRP A 37 1.93 4.91 -6.81
N GLU A 38 1.64 4.30 -7.96
CA GLU A 38 0.81 3.09 -8.02
C GLU A 38 1.49 1.88 -7.37
N GLN A 39 2.79 1.69 -7.61
CA GLN A 39 3.57 0.62 -6.94
C GLN A 39 3.62 0.82 -5.42
N SER A 40 3.92 2.03 -4.95
CA SER A 40 3.90 2.32 -3.51
C SER A 40 2.51 2.13 -2.88
N ALA A 41 1.43 2.29 -3.64
CA ALA A 41 0.09 1.96 -3.15
C ALA A 41 -0.10 0.45 -2.96
N VAL A 42 0.43 -0.37 -3.87
CA VAL A 42 0.35 -1.84 -3.76
C VAL A 42 1.16 -2.32 -2.57
N GLU A 43 2.37 -1.80 -2.38
CA GLU A 43 3.23 -2.11 -1.23
C GLU A 43 2.53 -1.73 0.08
N ALA A 44 1.96 -0.53 0.17
CA ALA A 44 1.23 -0.11 1.37
C ALA A 44 0.00 -0.99 1.67
N VAL A 45 -0.73 -1.46 0.66
CA VAL A 45 -1.84 -2.42 0.87
C VAL A 45 -1.32 -3.78 1.31
N ALA A 46 -0.20 -4.25 0.75
CA ALA A 46 0.39 -5.52 1.15
C ALA A 46 0.86 -5.49 2.61
N GLU A 47 1.48 -4.39 3.04
CA GLU A 47 1.86 -4.16 4.43
C GLU A 47 0.65 -4.07 5.36
N GLU A 48 -0.41 -3.35 4.97
CA GLU A 48 -1.66 -3.27 5.73
C GLU A 48 -2.33 -4.65 5.88
N ALA A 49 -2.41 -5.45 4.81
CA ALA A 49 -2.98 -6.80 4.85
C ALA A 49 -2.13 -7.80 5.66
N LEU A 50 -0.80 -7.67 5.60
CA LEU A 50 0.12 -8.45 6.44
C LEU A 50 -0.03 -8.08 7.92
N ALA A 51 -0.15 -6.80 8.24
CA ALA A 51 -0.37 -6.34 9.61
C ALA A 51 -1.70 -6.85 10.18
N GLU A 52 -2.76 -6.86 9.37
CA GLU A 52 -4.06 -7.44 9.74
C GLU A 52 -3.95 -8.95 10.01
N SER A 53 -3.22 -9.68 9.16
CA SER A 53 -3.04 -11.14 9.31
C SER A 53 -2.17 -11.53 10.53
N VAL A 54 -1.17 -10.71 10.89
CA VAL A 54 -0.35 -10.94 12.09
C VAL A 54 -1.14 -10.67 13.37
N ALA A 55 -2.02 -9.66 13.37
CA ALA A 55 -2.89 -9.37 14.50
C ALA A 55 -3.88 -10.51 14.81
N ASP A 56 -4.35 -11.23 13.79
CA ASP A 56 -5.17 -12.45 14.00
C ASP A 56 -4.34 -13.64 14.52
N LEU A 57 -3.04 -13.74 14.17
CA LEU A 57 -2.18 -14.85 14.59
C LEU A 57 -1.66 -14.72 16.04
N GLU A 58 -1.45 -13.51 16.55
CA GLU A 58 -1.01 -13.30 17.95
C GLU A 58 -2.10 -13.65 18.98
N LYS A 59 -3.36 -13.78 18.57
CA LYS A 59 -4.48 -14.07 19.48
C LYS A 59 -4.61 -15.56 19.85
N ASP A 60 -4.09 -16.46 19.01
CA ASP A 60 -4.10 -17.91 19.29
C ASP A 60 -2.93 -18.34 20.20
N ASP A 61 -1.80 -17.60 20.19
CA ASP A 61 -0.63 -17.94 21.03
C ASP A 61 -0.82 -17.59 22.51
N ASP A 62 -1.54 -16.51 22.85
CA ASP A 62 -1.93 -16.22 24.24
C ASP A 62 -2.91 -17.26 24.81
N ASN A 63 -3.77 -17.85 23.96
CA ASN A 63 -4.77 -18.83 24.36
C ASN A 63 -4.18 -20.26 24.50
N SER A 64 -3.10 -20.57 23.77
CA SER A 64 -2.39 -21.86 23.87
C SER A 64 -1.48 -21.92 25.11
N ARG A 65 -0.88 -20.79 25.49
CA ARG A 65 0.04 -20.68 26.64
C ARG A 65 -0.68 -20.74 28.00
N ALA A 66 -1.95 -20.35 28.05
CA ALA A 66 -2.76 -20.38 29.27
C ALA A 66 -3.25 -21.79 29.69
N LYS A 67 -3.19 -22.80 28.80
CA LYS A 67 -3.69 -24.17 29.09
C LYS A 67 -2.61 -25.19 29.45
N VAL A 68 -1.33 -24.82 29.39
CA VAL A 68 -0.19 -25.71 29.67
C VAL A 68 0.26 -25.65 31.16
N VAL A 69 -0.46 -24.92 32.00
CA VAL A 69 -0.23 -24.92 33.46
C VAL A 69 -1.54 -25.20 34.17
N THR A 70 -1.88 -26.49 34.29
CA THR A 70 -2.48 -27.19 35.45
C THR A 70 -2.98 -28.57 35.00
N PRO A 71 -2.45 -29.64 35.59
CA PRO A 71 -3.25 -30.42 36.53
C PRO A 71 -3.11 -29.91 37.96
#